data_AF-A0A0V0IQI0-F1
#
_entry.id   AF-A0A0V0IQI0-F1
#
_cell.length_a   1.000
_cell.length_b   1.000
_cell.length_c   1.000
_cell.angle_alpha   90.00
_cell.angle_beta   90.00
_cell.angle_gamma   90.00
#
_symmetry.space_group_name_H-M   'P 1'
#
loop_
_entity.id
_entity.type
_entity.pdbx_description
1 polymer ?
#
loop_
_entity_poly.entity_id
_entity_poly.type
_entity_poly.pdbx_seq_one_letter_code
_entity_poly.pdbx_strand_id
1 'polypeptide(L)'
;MFDEPSSYLDVKQRLKAAQVVRSLLRPNSYVIVVEHDLSVLDYLSDFICCLYGKPGAYGVVTLPFSVREGINIFLAGFVPTENLRFRDESLTFKVAETPQEAAEEIESYARYRYPTMTKTQGNFKLKVAEGEFTDSQIVVMLGENGTGKTTFIRMLVCLFHKYVMSEIAAVYSLLCYNDSSTCISVYCRLVY
;
A
#
# COMPACT_ATOMS: atom_id res chain seq x y z
N MET A 1 16.45 14.47 -9.32
CA MET A 1 15.68 13.30 -9.76
C MET A 1 15.61 12.35 -8.58
N PHE A 2 14.41 11.87 -8.25
CA PHE A 2 14.16 10.93 -7.16
C PHE A 2 13.50 9.69 -7.75
N ASP A 3 14.00 8.51 -7.39
CA ASP A 3 13.50 7.23 -7.87
C ASP A 3 13.02 6.42 -6.67
N GLU A 4 11.72 6.18 -6.60
CA GLU A 4 11.01 5.53 -5.49
C GLU A 4 11.42 6.00 -4.07
N PRO A 5 11.38 7.31 -3.77
CA PRO A 5 11.79 7.81 -2.46
C PRO A 5 10.91 7.32 -1.29
N SER A 6 9.69 6.84 -1.54
CA SER A 6 8.77 6.31 -0.53
C SER A 6 9.03 4.85 -0.13
N SER A 7 9.92 4.15 -0.82
CA SER A 7 10.18 2.72 -0.62
C SER A 7 10.61 2.39 0.82
N TYR A 8 9.98 1.37 1.40
CA TYR A 8 10.16 0.90 2.79
C TYR A 8 9.86 1.92 3.91
N LEU A 9 9.34 3.11 3.59
CA LEU A 9 8.97 4.10 4.59
C LEU A 9 7.56 3.87 5.14
N ASP A 10 7.37 4.25 6.40
CA ASP A 10 6.05 4.35 7.02
C ASP A 10 5.21 5.45 6.40
N VAL A 11 3.88 5.35 6.52
CA VAL A 11 2.93 6.39 6.07
C VAL A 11 3.35 7.81 6.51
N LYS A 12 3.74 7.99 7.77
CA LYS A 12 4.19 9.30 8.29
C LYS A 12 5.54 9.74 7.72
N GLN A 13 6.45 8.81 7.52
CA GLN A 13 7.76 9.09 6.92
C GLN A 13 7.63 9.41 5.44
N ARG A 14 6.75 8.72 4.71
CA ARG A 14 6.42 9.00 3.30
C ARG A 14 5.93 10.42 3.12
N LEU A 15 4.96 10.87 3.93
CA LEU A 15 4.45 12.24 3.87
C LEU A 15 5.53 13.29 4.17
N LYS A 16 6.41 13.03 5.15
CA LYS A 16 7.53 13.92 5.45
C LYS A 16 8.57 13.95 4.33
N ALA A 17 8.92 12.81 3.77
CA ALA A 17 9.82 12.72 2.62
C ALA A 17 9.25 13.52 1.44
N ALA A 18 7.94 13.38 1.20
CA ALA A 18 7.25 14.12 0.17
C ALA A 18 7.31 15.65 0.38
N GLN A 19 7.09 16.11 1.62
CA GLN A 19 7.27 17.53 2.00
C GLN A 19 8.68 18.05 1.75
N VAL A 20 9.70 17.24 2.07
CA VAL A 20 11.10 17.61 1.85
C VAL A 20 11.42 17.68 0.36
N VAL A 21 10.95 16.71 -0.43
CA VAL A 21 11.15 16.75 -1.89
C VAL A 21 10.49 17.99 -2.50
N ARG A 22 9.28 18.33 -2.05
CA ARG A 22 8.56 19.51 -2.52
C ARG A 22 9.25 20.82 -2.12
N SER A 23 9.90 20.88 -0.96
CA SER A 23 10.62 22.09 -0.52
C SER A 23 11.91 22.37 -1.31
N LEU A 24 12.41 21.40 -2.08
CA LEU A 24 13.56 21.57 -2.96
C LEU A 24 13.22 22.31 -4.26
N LEU A 25 11.93 22.48 -4.59
CA LEU A 25 11.49 23.22 -5.77
C LEU A 25 11.86 24.70 -5.64
N ARG A 26 12.66 25.18 -6.59
CA ARG A 26 13.02 26.59 -6.80
C ARG A 26 12.56 27.03 -8.20
N PRO A 27 12.39 28.34 -8.46
CA PRO A 27 11.91 28.86 -9.75
C PRO A 27 12.78 28.54 -10.98
N ASN A 28 13.97 27.96 -10.80
CA ASN A 28 14.89 27.62 -11.89
C ASN A 28 15.39 26.18 -11.76
N SER A 29 14.60 25.30 -11.15
CA SER A 29 14.95 23.91 -10.92
C SER A 29 13.81 22.99 -11.28
N TYR A 30 14.14 21.87 -11.90
CA TYR A 30 13.17 20.83 -12.24
C TYR A 30 13.34 19.65 -11.30
N VAL A 31 12.22 19.14 -10.80
CA VAL A 31 12.19 17.92 -9.98
C VAL A 31 11.38 16.89 -10.76
N ILE A 32 11.99 15.72 -10.94
CA ILE A 32 11.37 14.54 -11.51
C ILE A 32 11.36 13.48 -10.42
N VAL A 33 10.20 12.90 -10.17
CA VAL A 33 10.00 11.85 -9.18
C VAL A 33 9.34 10.65 -9.85
N VAL A 34 9.85 9.46 -9.56
CA VAL A 34 9.20 8.18 -9.91
C VAL A 34 8.62 7.59 -8.64
N GLU A 35 7.33 7.29 -8.67
CA GLU A 35 6.61 6.68 -7.53
C GLU A 35 5.59 5.64 -8.01
N HIS A 36 5.31 4.68 -7.13
CA HIS A 36 4.25 3.68 -7.30
C HIS A 36 3.06 3.94 -6.36
N ASP A 37 3.23 4.79 -5.35
CA ASP A 37 2.18 5.15 -4.39
C ASP A 37 1.38 6.36 -4.89
N LEU A 38 0.11 6.13 -5.27
CA LEU A 38 -0.79 7.19 -5.76
C LEU A 38 -1.04 8.30 -4.73
N SER A 39 -1.01 7.97 -3.43
CA SER A 39 -1.30 8.94 -2.37
C SER A 39 -0.12 9.89 -2.16
N VAL A 40 1.10 9.37 -2.25
CA VAL A 40 2.32 10.19 -2.21
C VAL A 40 2.45 11.02 -3.48
N LEU A 41 2.11 10.42 -4.63
CA LEU A 41 2.14 11.09 -5.93
C LEU A 41 1.18 12.29 -6.00
N ASP A 42 -0.04 12.16 -5.48
CA ASP A 42 -1.02 13.26 -5.41
C ASP A 42 -0.49 14.47 -4.61
N TYR A 43 0.26 14.20 -3.53
CA TYR A 43 0.86 15.26 -2.72
C TYR A 43 2.10 15.89 -3.36
N LEU A 44 2.88 15.08 -4.07
CA LEU A 44 4.16 15.49 -4.64
C LEU A 44 4.03 16.25 -5.95
N SER A 45 3.03 15.94 -6.76
CA SER A 45 3.03 16.25 -8.19
C SER A 45 2.21 17.47 -8.54
N ASP A 46 2.64 18.20 -9.56
CA ASP A 46 1.80 19.19 -10.27
C ASP A 46 1.34 18.61 -11.63
N PHE A 47 2.18 17.80 -12.27
CA PHE A 47 1.85 17.03 -13.47
C PHE A 47 2.27 15.57 -13.34
N ILE A 48 1.48 14.69 -13.94
CA ILE A 48 1.70 13.24 -13.95
C ILE A 48 1.83 12.75 -15.39
N CYS A 49 2.85 11.94 -15.66
CA CYS A 49 2.99 11.16 -16.88
C CYS A 49 2.82 9.67 -16.54
N CYS A 50 1.85 9.02 -17.18
CA CYS A 50 1.64 7.59 -17.03
C CYS A 50 2.58 6.83 -17.97
N LEU A 51 3.07 5.68 -17.50
CA LEU A 51 3.83 4.76 -18.34
C LEU A 51 2.99 3.51 -18.53
N TYR A 52 2.97 2.98 -19.74
CA TYR A 52 2.27 1.74 -20.01
C TYR A 52 3.06 0.91 -21.01
N GLY A 53 2.78 -0.39 -21.04
CA GLY A 53 3.45 -1.32 -21.94
C GLY A 53 3.52 -2.71 -21.33
N LYS A 54 4.44 -3.51 -21.85
CA LYS A 54 4.66 -4.88 -21.39
C LYS A 54 6.02 -4.98 -20.69
N PRO A 55 6.07 -5.39 -19.41
CA PRO A 55 7.31 -5.58 -18.67
C PRO A 55 8.31 -6.44 -19.45
N GLY A 56 9.56 -6.00 -19.50
CA GLY A 56 10.63 -6.69 -20.22
C GLY A 56 10.53 -6.66 -21.75
N ALA A 57 9.53 -5.98 -22.32
CA ALA A 57 9.38 -5.85 -23.77
C ALA A 57 9.41 -4.39 -24.23
N TYR A 58 8.46 -3.56 -23.78
CA TYR A 58 8.41 -2.15 -24.15
C TYR A 58 7.66 -1.32 -23.10
N GLY A 59 7.98 -0.04 -23.03
CA GLY A 59 7.27 0.96 -22.23
C GLY A 59 7.14 2.26 -23.02
N VAL A 60 5.96 2.86 -22.98
CA VAL A 60 5.63 4.14 -23.61
C VAL A 60 5.23 5.11 -22.51
N VAL A 61 5.67 6.37 -22.66
CA VAL A 61 5.36 7.47 -21.73
C VAL A 61 4.28 8.34 -22.37
N THR A 62 3.20 8.60 -21.65
CA THR A 62 2.14 9.51 -22.13
C THR A 62 2.59 10.96 -22.08
N LEU A 63 1.82 11.83 -22.74
CA LEU A 63 1.88 13.27 -22.48
C LEU A 63 1.57 13.59 -21.00
N PRO A 64 2.07 14.73 -20.48
CA PRO A 64 1.79 15.14 -19.11
C PRO A 64 0.31 15.51 -18.93
N PHE A 65 -0.32 14.94 -17.91
CA PHE A 65 -1.68 15.25 -17.48
C PHE A 65 -1.68 16.02 -16.17
N SER A 66 -2.80 16.66 -15.85
CA SER A 66 -3.04 17.17 -14.50
C SER A 66 -3.10 16.01 -13.49
N VAL A 67 -2.75 16.26 -12.23
CA VAL A 67 -2.67 15.22 -11.19
C VAL A 67 -3.94 14.38 -11.11
N ARG A 68 -5.10 15.05 -10.98
CA ARG A 68 -6.41 14.39 -10.87
C ARG A 68 -6.73 13.55 -12.11
N GLU A 69 -6.46 14.09 -13.29
CA GLU A 69 -6.74 13.40 -14.54
C GLU A 69 -5.83 12.19 -14.75
N GLY A 70 -4.53 12.34 -14.49
CA GLY A 70 -3.54 11.26 -14.57
C GLY A 70 -3.86 10.09 -13.63
N ILE A 71 -4.22 10.37 -12.37
CA ILE A 71 -4.63 9.33 -11.41
C ILE A 71 -5.91 8.62 -11.88
N ASN A 72 -6.90 9.36 -12.37
CA ASN A 72 -8.15 8.77 -12.87
C ASN A 72 -7.92 7.91 -14.12
N ILE A 73 -7.09 8.36 -15.06
CA ILE A 73 -6.67 7.58 -16.24
C ILE A 73 -5.97 6.29 -15.80
N PHE A 74 -5.08 6.39 -14.82
CA PHE A 74 -4.37 5.23 -14.27
C PHE A 74 -5.32 4.21 -13.62
N LEU A 75 -6.29 4.67 -12.84
CA LEU A 75 -7.31 3.83 -12.18
C LEU A 75 -8.28 3.22 -13.20
N ALA A 76 -8.66 3.96 -14.24
CA ALA A 76 -9.55 3.50 -15.30
C ALA A 76 -8.90 2.48 -16.24
N GLY A 77 -7.56 2.46 -16.34
CA GLY A 77 -6.84 1.53 -17.20
C GLY A 77 -6.87 1.89 -18.69
N PHE A 78 -7.31 3.12 -19.02
CA PHE A 78 -7.54 3.57 -20.38
C PHE A 78 -7.06 5.01 -20.56
N VAL A 79 -6.20 5.23 -21.56
CA VAL A 79 -5.67 6.55 -21.95
C VAL A 79 -6.51 7.10 -23.11
N PRO A 80 -7.37 8.10 -22.87
CA PRO A 80 -8.29 8.60 -23.90
C PRO A 80 -7.60 9.29 -25.07
N THR A 81 -6.47 9.98 -24.82
CA THR A 81 -5.74 10.72 -25.88
C THR A 81 -5.10 9.82 -26.92
N GLU A 82 -4.73 8.60 -26.53
CA GLU A 82 -4.06 7.62 -27.40
C GLU A 82 -5.02 6.49 -27.81
N ASN A 83 -6.27 6.55 -27.32
CA ASN A 83 -7.29 5.51 -27.48
C ASN A 83 -6.76 4.10 -27.15
N LEU A 84 -5.96 4.01 -26.09
CA LEU A 84 -5.26 2.79 -25.70
C LEU A 84 -5.69 2.33 -24.32
N ARG A 85 -6.11 1.06 -24.23
CA ARG A 85 -6.42 0.38 -22.97
C ARG A 85 -5.22 -0.48 -22.58
N PHE A 86 -4.61 -0.19 -21.44
CA PHE A 86 -3.49 -0.99 -20.90
C PHE A 86 -3.93 -1.92 -19.78
N ARG A 87 -5.18 -1.82 -19.30
CA ARG A 87 -5.80 -2.74 -18.35
C ARG A 87 -7.26 -2.99 -18.70
N ASP A 88 -7.68 -4.25 -18.69
CA ASP A 88 -9.05 -4.64 -19.04
C ASP A 88 -10.06 -4.21 -17.97
N GLU A 89 -9.70 -4.36 -16.70
CA GLU A 89 -10.54 -3.99 -15.55
C GLU A 89 -10.10 -2.68 -14.91
N SER A 90 -11.07 -1.88 -14.45
CA SER A 90 -10.80 -0.67 -13.67
C SER A 90 -10.66 -0.98 -12.18
N LEU A 91 -9.80 -0.22 -11.50
CA LEU A 91 -9.66 -0.30 -10.06
C LEU A 91 -10.73 0.56 -9.41
N THR A 92 -11.82 -0.07 -8.95
CA THR A 92 -12.87 0.61 -8.20
C THR A 92 -12.62 0.47 -6.70
N PHE A 93 -12.53 1.60 -5.99
CA PHE A 93 -12.55 1.60 -4.53
C PHE A 93 -13.97 1.28 -4.07
N LYS A 94 -14.20 0.03 -3.67
CA LYS A 94 -15.41 -0.33 -2.94
C LYS A 94 -15.27 0.26 -1.54
N VAL A 95 -15.88 1.41 -1.31
CA VAL A 95 -16.23 1.81 0.06
C VAL A 95 -17.18 0.72 0.51
N ALA A 96 -16.73 -0.15 1.41
CA ALA A 96 -17.61 -1.12 2.01
C ALA A 96 -18.73 -0.33 2.67
N GLU A 97 -19.91 -0.31 2.05
CA GLU A 97 -21.14 -0.07 2.79
C GLU A 97 -21.06 -1.06 3.95
N THR A 98 -21.04 -0.52 5.18
CA THR A 98 -21.04 -1.31 6.41
C THR A 98 -21.96 -2.50 6.19
N PRO A 99 -21.47 -3.75 6.27
CA PRO A 99 -22.35 -4.88 6.11
C PRO A 99 -23.46 -4.69 7.13
N GLN A 100 -24.68 -4.41 6.63
CA GLN A 100 -25.87 -4.45 7.47
C GLN A 100 -25.80 -5.79 8.16
N GLU A 101 -25.82 -5.74 9.48
CA GLU A 101 -25.71 -6.87 10.39
C GLU A 101 -26.60 -8.01 9.89
N ALA A 102 -26.01 -8.94 9.14
CA ALA A 102 -26.60 -10.25 8.93
C ALA A 102 -26.40 -10.98 10.26
N ALA A 103 -27.24 -10.63 11.23
CA ALA A 103 -27.36 -11.25 12.54
C ALA A 103 -28.03 -12.62 12.45
N GLU A 104 -27.80 -13.35 11.37
CA GLU A 104 -28.40 -14.65 11.10
C GLU A 104 -27.29 -15.60 10.64
N GLU A 105 -26.70 -16.24 11.66
CA GLU A 105 -26.26 -17.64 11.71
C GLU A 105 -25.07 -17.74 12.67
N ILE A 106 -25.42 -18.02 13.94
CA ILE A 106 -24.49 -18.48 14.97
C ILE A 106 -24.12 -19.92 14.61
N GLU A 107 -23.29 -20.10 13.58
CA GLU A 107 -22.42 -21.27 13.51
C GLU A 107 -21.14 -20.94 14.28
N SER A 108 -20.56 -21.96 14.91
CA SER A 108 -19.55 -21.85 15.95
C SER A 108 -18.21 -21.32 15.42
N TYR A 109 -18.15 -20.02 15.16
CA TYR A 109 -16.90 -19.34 14.84
C TYR A 109 -15.90 -19.56 15.97
N ALA A 110 -14.76 -20.15 15.65
CA ALA A 110 -13.68 -20.38 16.60
C ALA A 110 -13.15 -19.01 17.07
N ARG A 111 -13.48 -18.65 18.31
CA ARG A 111 -12.95 -17.44 18.96
C ARG A 111 -11.57 -17.72 19.52
N TYR A 112 -10.57 -17.06 18.95
CA TYR A 112 -9.20 -17.12 19.44
C TYR A 112 -8.93 -15.91 20.32
N ARG A 113 -8.74 -16.16 21.62
CA ARG A 113 -8.35 -15.14 22.59
C ARG A 113 -6.85 -15.22 22.85
N TYR A 114 -6.17 -14.09 22.81
CA TYR A 114 -4.78 -13.98 23.24
C TYR A 114 -4.71 -13.15 24.54
N PRO A 115 -3.95 -13.61 25.55
CA PRO A 115 -3.81 -12.88 26.80
C PRO A 115 -2.92 -11.65 26.61
N THR A 116 -2.86 -10.78 27.62
CA THR A 116 -1.87 -9.70 27.68
C THR A 116 -0.46 -10.29 27.58
N MET A 117 0.33 -9.82 26.62
CA MET A 117 1.70 -10.31 26.39
C MET A 117 2.71 -9.17 26.51
N THR A 118 3.91 -9.48 26.99
CA THR A 118 5.02 -8.52 26.98
C THR A 118 6.25 -9.20 26.41
N LYS A 119 6.93 -8.55 25.47
CA LYS A 119 8.19 -9.02 24.90
C LYS A 119 9.22 -7.92 24.94
N THR A 120 10.36 -8.21 25.57
CA THR A 120 11.51 -7.32 25.57
C THR A 120 12.58 -7.90 24.65
N GLN A 121 13.13 -7.07 23.75
CA GLN A 121 14.27 -7.40 22.89
C GLN A 121 15.28 -6.25 22.99
N GLY A 122 16.34 -6.43 23.77
CA GLY A 122 17.29 -5.36 24.07
C GLY A 122 16.59 -4.14 24.68
N ASN A 123 16.71 -2.99 24.02
CA ASN A 123 16.09 -1.72 24.46
C ASN A 123 14.62 -1.59 24.06
N PHE A 124 14.08 -2.51 23.27
CA PHE A 124 12.70 -2.47 22.80
C PHE A 124 11.79 -3.28 23.72
N LYS A 125 10.70 -2.67 24.20
CA LYS A 125 9.68 -3.33 25.02
C LYS A 125 8.32 -3.21 24.36
N LEU A 126 7.83 -4.34 23.83
CA LEU A 126 6.49 -4.47 23.30
C LEU A 126 5.53 -4.91 24.40
N LYS A 127 4.46 -4.15 24.59
CA LYS A 127 3.30 -4.54 25.42
C LYS A 127 2.10 -4.72 24.50
N VAL A 128 1.48 -5.89 24.58
CA VAL A 128 0.28 -6.26 23.82
C VAL A 128 -0.85 -6.41 24.82
N ALA A 129 -1.91 -5.63 24.66
CA ALA A 129 -3.14 -5.78 25.45
C ALA A 129 -3.87 -7.06 25.03
N GLU A 130 -4.66 -7.66 25.92
CA GLU A 130 -5.51 -8.78 25.56
C GLU A 130 -6.50 -8.41 24.44
N GLY A 131 -6.86 -9.40 23.63
CA GLY A 131 -7.86 -9.24 22.58
C GLY A 131 -8.34 -10.58 22.04
N GLU A 132 -9.33 -10.51 21.15
CA GLU A 132 -9.94 -11.67 20.52
C GLU A 132 -10.13 -11.44 19.02
N PHE A 133 -10.11 -12.52 18.25
CA PHE A 133 -10.46 -12.53 16.84
C PHE A 133 -11.23 -13.81 16.50
N THR A 134 -12.08 -13.75 15.47
CA THR A 134 -12.81 -14.92 14.97
C THR A 134 -12.13 -15.47 13.72
N ASP A 135 -12.37 -16.74 13.41
CA ASP A 135 -12.27 -17.24 12.05
C ASP A 135 -13.17 -16.39 11.12
N SER A 136 -12.73 -16.17 9.89
CA SER A 136 -13.40 -15.32 8.88
C SER A 136 -13.33 -13.79 9.08
N GLN A 137 -12.52 -13.28 10.01
CA GLN A 137 -12.25 -11.83 10.11
C GLN A 137 -10.90 -11.43 9.53
N ILE A 138 -10.88 -10.32 8.78
CA ILE A 138 -9.64 -9.68 8.33
C ILE A 138 -9.28 -8.57 9.32
N VAL A 139 -8.22 -8.79 10.11
CA VAL A 139 -7.70 -7.79 11.05
C VAL A 139 -6.49 -7.08 10.42
N VAL A 140 -6.61 -5.77 10.24
CA VAL A 140 -5.53 -4.94 9.70
C VAL A 140 -4.72 -4.33 10.84
N MET A 141 -3.40 -4.54 10.84
CA MET A 141 -2.49 -3.95 11.83
C MET A 141 -1.81 -2.70 11.25
N LEU A 142 -2.08 -1.54 11.84
CA LEU A 142 -1.50 -0.24 11.43
C LEU A 142 -0.54 0.31 12.49
N GLY A 143 0.48 1.06 12.05
CA GLY A 143 1.39 1.82 12.93
C GLY A 143 2.73 2.12 12.28
N GLU A 144 3.63 2.81 12.98
CA GLU A 144 4.99 3.12 12.52
C GLU A 144 5.91 1.86 12.53
N ASN A 145 6.98 1.85 11.74
CA ASN A 145 8.01 0.84 11.72
C ASN A 145 8.71 0.81 13.08
N GLY A 146 9.06 -0.39 13.54
CA GLY A 146 9.63 -0.56 14.87
C GLY A 146 8.61 -0.51 16.02
N THR A 147 7.31 -0.35 15.77
CA THR A 147 6.26 -0.48 16.81
C THR A 147 6.04 -1.92 17.29
N GLY A 148 6.64 -2.91 16.62
CA GLY A 148 6.57 -4.32 17.01
C GLY A 148 5.47 -5.14 16.36
N LYS A 149 4.83 -4.68 15.28
CA LYS A 149 3.84 -5.44 14.49
C LYS A 149 4.35 -6.84 14.09
N THR A 150 5.52 -6.92 13.45
CA THR A 150 6.15 -8.19 13.07
C THR A 150 6.46 -9.06 14.29
N THR A 151 6.88 -8.44 15.40
CA THR A 151 7.14 -9.15 16.67
C THR A 151 5.86 -9.72 17.25
N PHE A 152 4.75 -8.98 17.20
CA PHE A 152 3.44 -9.44 17.64
C PHE A 152 2.94 -10.62 16.81
N ILE A 153 3.07 -10.56 15.48
CA ILE A 153 2.69 -11.68 14.59
C ILE A 153 3.52 -12.93 14.92
N ARG A 154 4.83 -12.78 15.14
CA ARG A 154 5.69 -13.90 15.59
C ARG A 154 5.26 -14.46 16.95
N MET A 155 4.79 -13.62 17.87
CA MET A 155 4.26 -14.07 19.16
C MET A 155 2.95 -14.84 19.00
N LEU A 156 2.04 -14.38 18.14
CA LEU A 156 0.80 -15.09 17.83
C LEU A 156 1.07 -16.46 17.19
N VAL A 157 1.98 -16.54 16.22
CA VAL A 157 2.38 -17.81 15.58
C VAL A 157 2.95 -18.78 16.63
N CYS A 158 3.75 -18.29 17.56
CA CYS A 158 4.31 -19.11 18.64
C CYS A 158 3.22 -19.59 19.64
N LEU A 159 2.21 -18.75 19.92
CA LEU A 159 1.10 -19.08 20.81
C LEU A 159 0.17 -20.13 20.20
N PHE A 160 -0.11 -20.03 18.90
CA PHE A 160 -1.04 -20.90 18.16
C PHE A 160 -0.35 -22.04 17.39
N HIS A 161 0.88 -22.41 17.78
CA HIS A 161 1.76 -23.38 17.12
C HIS A 161 1.13 -24.77 16.84
N LYS A 162 -0.06 -25.08 17.36
CA LYS A 162 -0.79 -26.33 17.07
C LYS A 162 -1.85 -26.25 15.96
N TYR A 163 -2.24 -25.09 15.43
CA TYR A 163 -3.45 -25.04 14.58
C TYR A 163 -3.41 -24.18 13.31
N VAL A 164 -2.46 -23.26 13.11
CA VAL A 164 -2.59 -22.31 11.98
C VAL A 164 -1.25 -22.12 11.25
N MET A 165 -0.88 -23.11 10.44
CA MET A 165 0.19 -22.98 9.44
C MET A 165 -0.34 -22.64 8.03
N SER A 166 -1.66 -22.61 7.81
CA SER A 166 -2.25 -22.40 6.47
C SER A 166 -2.66 -20.96 6.16
N GLU A 167 -3.16 -20.17 7.13
CA GLU A 167 -3.80 -18.88 6.80
C GLU A 167 -2.94 -17.63 7.09
N ILE A 168 -2.10 -17.64 8.14
CA ILE A 168 -1.30 -16.45 8.50
C ILE A 168 -0.17 -16.21 7.48
N ALA A 169 0.29 -17.26 6.79
CA ALA A 169 1.29 -17.14 5.72
C ALA A 169 0.72 -16.49 4.44
N ALA A 170 -0.60 -16.59 4.20
CA ALA A 170 -1.24 -16.08 2.99
C ALA A 170 -1.18 -14.54 2.92
N VAL A 171 -1.30 -13.84 4.06
CA VAL A 171 -1.27 -12.36 4.10
C VAL A 171 0.14 -11.82 3.84
N TYR A 172 1.19 -12.48 4.35
CA TYR A 172 2.58 -12.08 4.08
C TYR A 172 3.04 -12.45 2.66
N SER A 173 2.58 -13.59 2.12
CA SER A 173 2.94 -14.02 0.77
C SER A 173 2.20 -13.24 -0.30
N LEU A 174 0.93 -12.86 -0.13
CA LEU A 174 0.23 -12.02 -1.13
C LEU A 174 0.82 -10.61 -1.24
N LEU A 175 1.35 -10.05 -0.15
CA LEU A 175 2.01 -8.73 -0.15
C LEU A 175 3.44 -8.77 -0.69
N CYS A 176 4.07 -9.95 -0.80
CA CYS A 176 5.45 -10.08 -1.30
C CYS A 176 5.58 -10.80 -2.66
N TYR A 177 4.57 -11.51 -3.15
CA TYR A 177 4.70 -12.40 -4.32
C TYR A 177 4.05 -11.89 -5.62
N ASN A 178 3.32 -10.77 -5.59
CA ASN A 178 2.64 -10.23 -6.78
C ASN A 178 3.07 -8.80 -7.10
N ASP A 179 4.32 -8.61 -7.53
CA ASP A 179 4.67 -7.44 -8.36
C ASP A 179 5.77 -7.75 -9.40
N SER A 180 5.67 -8.91 -10.03
CA SER A 180 6.39 -9.25 -11.27
C SER A 180 5.51 -9.17 -12.52
N SER A 181 4.42 -8.40 -12.46
CA SER A 181 3.57 -8.13 -13.63
C SER A 181 3.08 -6.69 -13.57
N THR A 182 3.59 -5.87 -14.50
CA THR A 182 3.35 -4.44 -14.72
C THR A 182 4.00 -3.47 -13.73
N CYS A 183 5.32 -3.30 -13.85
CA CYS A 183 6.00 -2.06 -13.44
C CYS A 183 5.49 -0.90 -14.31
N ILE A 184 4.43 -0.24 -13.86
CA ILE A 184 4.08 1.10 -14.31
C ILE A 184 4.73 2.06 -13.32
N SER A 185 5.93 2.52 -13.63
CA SER A 185 6.47 3.74 -13.01
C SER A 185 5.58 4.89 -13.44
N VAL A 186 5.20 5.77 -12.52
CA VAL A 186 4.54 7.03 -12.88
C VAL A 186 5.58 8.13 -12.74
N TYR A 187 5.93 8.77 -13.87
CA TYR A 187 6.87 9.90 -13.86
C TYR A 187 6.10 11.16 -13.50
N CYS A 188 6.39 11.75 -12.36
CA CYS A 188 5.94 13.09 -12.00
C CYS A 188 6.92 14.13 -12.54
N ARG A 189 6.41 15.13 -13.26
CA ARG A 189 7.17 16.32 -13.67
C ARG A 189 6.58 17.53 -12.94
N LEU A 190 7.37 18.14 -12.07
CA LEU A 190 7.02 19.42 -11.45
C LEU A 190 7.53 20.55 -12.34
N VAL A 191 6.64 21.43 -12.80
CA VAL A 191 6.96 22.58 -13.67
C VAL A 191 6.53 23.87 -12.97
N TYR A 192 7.51 24.75 -12.72
CA TYR A 192 7.31 26.20 -12.66
C TYR A 192 8.51 26.88 -13.34
#